data_AF-A0A2A3Y493-F1
#
_entry.id   AF-A0A2A3Y493-F1
#
_cell.length_a   1.000
_cell.length_b   1.000
_cell.length_c   1.000
_cell.angle_alpha   90.00
_cell.angle_beta   90.00
_cell.angle_gamma   90.00
#
_symmetry.space_group_name_H-M   'P 1'
#
loop_
_entity.id
_entity.type
_entity.pdbx_description
1 polymer ?
#
loop_
_entity_poly.entity_id
_entity_poly.type
_entity_poly.pdbx_seq_one_letter_code
_entity_poly.pdbx_strand_id
1 'polypeptide(L)'
;MPDSPDDERGSDSSSQPAGQRNAPEAKPYPLLLESGLLLTAWGIRSDTVLVFAGGLSPRQITEFNGQPVQILACYENTTAIDQWQPLTALVLPDGTLPVTAQAYPPGFHQLLGDGEVALPPWCVLFPFLPGC
;
A
#
# COMPACT_ATOMS: atom_id res chain seq x y z
N MET A 1 8.19 -24.45 61.09
CA MET A 1 7.75 -25.23 59.91
C MET A 1 6.29 -25.57 60.17
N PRO A 2 5.33 -24.92 59.48
CA PRO A 2 4.99 -25.26 58.08
C PRO A 2 4.61 -24.07 57.15
N ASP A 3 4.58 -24.41 55.86
CA ASP A 3 3.85 -23.90 54.68
C ASP A 3 3.71 -22.40 54.35
N SER A 4 4.42 -22.01 53.28
CA SER A 4 4.07 -20.92 52.36
C SER A 4 3.01 -21.41 51.36
N PRO A 5 2.01 -20.57 51.01
CA PRO A 5 1.35 -20.65 49.73
C PRO A 5 1.78 -19.50 48.82
N ASP A 6 2.31 -19.89 47.67
CA ASP A 6 2.32 -19.13 46.43
C ASP A 6 0.89 -18.66 46.08
N ASP A 7 0.75 -17.42 45.59
CA ASP A 7 -0.31 -17.12 44.63
C ASP A 7 0.12 -15.94 43.75
N GLU A 8 0.71 -16.34 42.63
CA GLU A 8 0.95 -15.56 41.43
C GLU A 8 -0.37 -14.91 40.96
N ARG A 9 -0.54 -13.60 41.14
CA ARG A 9 -1.52 -12.85 40.35
C ARG A 9 -0.95 -12.54 38.98
N GLY A 10 -1.05 -13.56 38.12
CA GLY A 10 -1.78 -13.47 36.87
C GLY A 10 -1.52 -12.23 36.02
N SER A 11 -0.64 -12.43 35.04
CA SER A 11 -0.61 -11.73 33.77
C SER A 11 -1.98 -11.65 33.09
N ASP A 12 -2.05 -10.66 32.20
CA ASP A 12 -2.85 -10.60 30.99
C ASP A 12 -4.36 -10.42 31.10
N SER A 13 -4.79 -9.23 30.69
CA SER A 13 -5.88 -9.09 29.72
C SER A 13 -5.72 -7.75 28.98
N SER A 14 -4.65 -7.65 28.19
CA SER A 14 -4.66 -6.74 27.04
C SER A 14 -5.61 -7.34 26.01
N SER A 15 -6.89 -7.03 26.17
CA SER A 15 -7.94 -7.38 25.22
C SER A 15 -7.64 -6.69 23.88
N GLN A 16 -6.93 -7.37 22.98
CA GLN A 16 -6.94 -6.99 21.57
C GLN A 16 -8.37 -7.18 21.05
N PRO A 17 -8.99 -6.17 20.43
CA PRO A 17 -10.33 -6.31 19.89
C PRO A 17 -10.32 -7.36 18.78
N ALA A 18 -11.06 -8.44 19.01
CA ALA A 18 -11.34 -9.46 18.01
C ALA A 18 -12.18 -8.85 16.88
N GLY A 19 -11.59 -8.65 15.69
CA GLY A 19 -12.37 -8.23 14.53
C GLY A 19 -11.62 -7.66 13.33
N GLN A 20 -10.39 -7.14 13.48
CA GLN A 20 -9.62 -6.69 12.32
C GLN A 20 -9.03 -7.89 11.58
N ARG A 21 -9.69 -8.34 10.52
CA ARG A 21 -8.99 -9.12 9.47
C ARG A 21 -7.92 -8.19 8.91
N ASN A 22 -6.67 -8.40 9.30
CA ASN A 22 -5.55 -7.61 8.78
C ASN A 22 -5.56 -7.73 7.25
N ALA A 23 -5.87 -6.62 6.57
CA ALA A 23 -5.76 -6.57 5.13
C ALA A 23 -4.28 -6.84 4.73
N PRO A 24 -4.01 -7.44 3.57
CA PRO A 24 -2.63 -7.71 3.17
C PRO A 24 -1.82 -6.41 3.08
N GLU A 25 -0.69 -6.33 3.77
CA GLU A 25 0.17 -5.14 3.70
C GLU A 25 0.93 -5.10 2.36
N ALA A 26 1.00 -3.93 1.73
CA ALA A 26 1.72 -3.74 0.47
C ALA A 26 3.22 -3.77 0.67
N LYS A 27 3.91 -4.56 -0.15
CA LYS A 27 5.38 -4.60 -0.15
C LYS A 27 5.96 -3.35 -0.80
N PRO A 28 7.01 -2.74 -0.21
CA PRO A 28 7.74 -1.67 -0.85
C PRO A 28 8.68 -2.22 -1.92
N TYR A 29 8.80 -1.48 -3.02
CA TYR A 29 9.69 -1.72 -4.14
C TYR A 29 10.50 -0.44 -4.41
N PRO A 30 11.82 -0.55 -4.63
CA PRO A 30 12.60 0.56 -5.15
C PRO A 30 12.17 0.82 -6.59
N LEU A 31 11.88 2.09 -6.89
CA LEU A 31 11.55 2.57 -8.22
C LEU A 31 12.60 3.59 -8.67
N LEU A 32 13.46 3.22 -9.61
CA LEU A 32 14.43 4.14 -10.19
C LEU A 32 13.86 4.75 -11.47
N LEU A 33 13.71 6.08 -11.48
CA LEU A 33 13.33 6.84 -12.66
C LEU A 33 14.54 7.11 -13.57
N GLU A 34 14.30 7.35 -14.86
CA GLU A 34 15.36 7.74 -15.83
C GLU A 34 16.16 8.98 -15.40
N SER A 35 15.55 9.87 -14.62
CA SER A 35 16.21 11.05 -14.04
C SER A 35 17.27 10.71 -12.99
N GLY A 36 17.36 9.44 -12.57
CA GLY A 36 18.18 8.99 -11.44
C GLY A 36 17.49 9.13 -10.08
N LEU A 37 16.24 9.61 -10.04
CA LEU A 37 15.48 9.70 -8.80
C LEU A 37 15.02 8.31 -8.35
N LEU A 38 15.34 7.96 -7.11
CA LEU A 38 14.88 6.72 -6.46
C LEU A 38 13.67 7.01 -5.57
N LEU A 39 12.56 6.33 -5.85
CA LEU A 39 11.31 6.42 -5.10
C LEU A 39 11.01 5.10 -4.39
N THR A 40 10.21 5.17 -3.32
CA THR A 40 9.57 3.99 -2.74
C THR A 40 8.19 3.83 -3.35
N ALA A 41 7.95 2.67 -3.97
CA ALA A 41 6.68 2.31 -4.57
C ALA A 41 6.03 1.16 -3.78
N TRP A 42 4.73 1.23 -3.52
CA TRP A 42 3.98 0.16 -2.85
C TRP A 42 3.14 -0.61 -3.85
N GLY A 43 3.40 -1.90 -4.01
CA GLY A 43 2.63 -2.77 -4.91
C GLY A 43 1.26 -3.08 -4.32
N ILE A 44 0.20 -2.50 -4.90
CA ILE A 44 -1.18 -2.67 -4.43
C ILE A 44 -1.96 -3.74 -5.22
N ARG A 45 -1.51 -4.06 -6.44
CA ARG A 45 -2.02 -5.11 -7.34
C ARG A 45 -0.86 -5.69 -8.16
N SER A 46 -1.11 -6.71 -8.98
CA SER A 46 -0.11 -7.28 -9.91
C SER A 46 0.38 -6.28 -10.96
N ASP A 47 -0.44 -5.27 -11.26
CA ASP A 47 -0.28 -4.30 -12.35
C ASP A 47 -0.14 -2.85 -11.87
N THR A 48 -0.19 -2.59 -10.56
CA THR A 48 -0.30 -1.21 -10.05
C THR A 48 0.53 -1.01 -8.80
N VAL A 49 1.31 0.09 -8.78
CA VAL A 49 1.95 0.61 -7.58
C VAL A 49 1.42 2.00 -7.20
N LEU A 50 1.58 2.37 -5.94
CA LEU A 50 1.43 3.73 -5.44
C LEU A 50 2.78 4.35 -5.09
N VAL A 51 2.95 5.64 -5.34
CA VAL A 51 4.13 6.44 -4.96
C VAL A 51 3.69 7.81 -4.44
N PHE A 52 4.48 8.43 -3.56
CA PHE A 52 4.33 9.85 -3.21
C PHE A 52 5.25 10.70 -4.08
N ALA A 53 4.79 11.02 -5.28
CA ALA A 53 5.52 11.84 -6.24
C ALA A 53 4.56 12.38 -7.30
N GLY A 54 4.82 13.59 -7.79
CA GLY A 54 4.09 14.18 -8.91
C GLY A 54 5.01 14.44 -10.11
N GLY A 55 4.41 14.80 -11.25
CA GLY A 55 5.12 15.05 -12.49
C GLY A 55 5.63 13.79 -13.18
N LEU A 56 5.03 12.63 -12.87
CA LEU A 56 5.42 11.35 -13.49
C LEU A 56 4.73 11.20 -14.85
N SER A 57 5.44 10.63 -15.82
CA SER A 57 4.95 10.54 -17.19
C SER A 57 4.66 9.10 -17.62
N PRO A 58 3.55 8.84 -18.32
CA PRO A 58 3.36 7.59 -19.02
C PRO A 58 4.50 7.36 -20.03
N ARG A 59 4.81 6.09 -20.30
CA ARG A 59 5.87 5.60 -21.20
C ARG A 59 7.30 5.77 -20.72
N GLN A 60 7.52 6.41 -19.58
CA GLN A 60 8.83 6.42 -18.94
C GLN A 60 9.26 5.00 -18.60
N ILE A 61 10.52 4.64 -18.92
CA ILE A 61 11.10 3.37 -18.50
C ILE A 61 11.64 3.57 -17.09
N THR A 62 11.24 2.68 -16.20
CA THR A 62 11.67 2.72 -14.82
C THR A 62 12.22 1.37 -14.40
N GLU A 63 13.08 1.33 -13.41
CA GLU A 63 13.57 0.06 -12.88
C GLU A 63 12.78 -0.32 -11.63
N PHE A 64 12.18 -1.51 -11.66
CA PHE A 64 11.61 -2.17 -10.50
C PHE A 64 12.44 -3.43 -10.19
N ASN A 65 13.05 -3.48 -9.01
CA ASN A 65 13.89 -4.61 -8.59
C ASN A 65 14.95 -5.03 -9.62
N GLY A 66 15.65 -4.08 -10.27
CA GLY A 66 16.65 -4.41 -11.28
C GLY A 66 16.09 -4.73 -12.68
N GLN A 67 14.76 -4.68 -12.87
CA GLN A 67 14.12 -4.97 -14.15
C GLN A 67 13.54 -3.68 -14.77
N PRO A 68 13.86 -3.38 -16.03
CA PRO A 68 13.24 -2.25 -16.73
C PRO A 68 11.77 -2.55 -17.02
N VAL A 69 10.90 -1.62 -16.65
CA VAL A 69 9.45 -1.69 -16.82
C VAL A 69 8.97 -0.34 -17.35
N GLN A 70 8.14 -0.38 -18.39
CA GLN A 70 7.49 0.81 -18.91
C GLN A 70 6.22 1.12 -18.13
N ILE A 71 6.07 2.36 -17.68
CA ILE A 71 4.81 2.84 -17.10
C ILE A 71 3.78 2.99 -18.22
N LEU A 72 2.62 2.35 -18.08
CA LEU A 72 1.53 2.40 -19.06
C LEU A 72 0.62 3.61 -18.86
N ALA A 73 0.34 3.95 -17.60
CA ALA A 73 -0.46 5.12 -17.22
C ALA A 73 -0.05 5.65 -15.84
N CYS A 74 -0.27 6.95 -15.63
CA CYS A 74 -0.08 7.62 -14.34
C CYS A 74 -1.38 8.34 -13.97
N TYR A 75 -1.84 8.15 -12.74
CA TYR A 75 -2.98 8.89 -12.18
C TYR A 75 -2.54 9.56 -10.90
N GLU A 76 -2.54 10.89 -10.89
CA GLU A 76 -2.15 11.69 -9.73
C GLU A 76 -3.41 12.10 -8.95
N ASN A 77 -3.37 11.94 -7.63
CA ASN A 77 -4.38 12.45 -6.71
C ASN A 77 -3.71 13.28 -5.62
N THR A 78 -4.07 14.55 -5.54
CA THR A 78 -3.67 15.43 -4.45
C THR A 78 -4.63 15.22 -3.29
N THR A 79 -4.25 14.36 -2.35
CA THR A 79 -5.11 13.95 -1.23
C THR A 79 -5.32 15.05 -0.17
N ALA A 80 -4.48 16.10 -0.12
CA ALA A 80 -4.71 17.29 0.69
C ALA A 80 -3.96 18.53 0.17
N ILE A 81 -4.50 19.73 0.43
CA ILE A 81 -3.92 21.03 0.00
C ILE A 81 -2.55 21.31 0.64
N ASP A 82 -2.28 20.72 1.81
CA ASP A 82 -1.04 20.86 2.58
C ASP A 82 -0.03 19.72 2.33
N GLN A 83 -0.39 18.71 1.55
CA GLN A 83 0.53 17.65 1.16
C GLN A 83 1.39 18.10 0.00
N TRP A 84 2.69 18.24 0.28
CA TRP A 84 3.71 18.67 -0.68
C TRP A 84 3.94 17.68 -1.82
N GLN A 85 3.56 16.42 -1.64
CA GLN A 85 3.72 15.37 -2.65
C GLN A 85 2.37 14.69 -2.89
N PRO A 86 1.86 14.68 -4.14
CA PRO A 86 0.63 13.96 -4.45
C PRO A 86 0.87 12.45 -4.34
N LEU A 87 -0.22 11.72 -4.10
CA LEU A 87 -0.23 10.27 -4.23
C LEU A 87 -0.50 9.93 -5.69
N THR A 88 0.36 9.12 -6.29
CA THR A 88 0.27 8.76 -7.70
C THR A 88 0.18 7.26 -7.86
N ALA A 89 -0.81 6.81 -8.63
CA ALA A 89 -0.92 5.43 -9.07
C ALA A 89 -0.23 5.25 -10.42
N LEU A 90 0.69 4.29 -10.50
CA LEU A 90 1.40 3.92 -11.72
C LEU A 90 0.90 2.56 -12.18
N VAL A 91 0.35 2.50 -13.39
CA VAL A 91 -0.06 1.26 -14.04
C VAL A 91 1.12 0.70 -14.82
N LEU A 92 1.42 -0.56 -14.56
CA LEU A 92 2.49 -1.35 -15.15
C LEU A 92 1.87 -2.49 -15.98
N PRO A 93 2.65 -3.16 -16.84
CA PRO A 93 2.20 -4.41 -17.45
C PRO A 93 1.76 -5.43 -16.39
N ASP A 94 0.67 -6.15 -16.66
CA ASP A 94 0.19 -7.17 -15.72
C ASP A 94 1.25 -8.25 -15.45
N GLY A 95 1.29 -8.74 -14.22
CA GLY A 95 2.29 -9.71 -13.76
C GLY A 95 3.67 -9.12 -13.47
N THR A 96 3.88 -7.80 -13.61
CA THR A 96 5.14 -7.13 -13.23
C THR A 96 5.45 -7.33 -11.74
N LEU A 97 4.42 -7.33 -10.90
CA LEU A 97 4.56 -7.41 -9.44
C LEU A 97 4.08 -8.78 -8.92
N PRO A 98 4.81 -9.41 -7.98
CA PRO A 98 4.39 -10.66 -7.34
C PRO A 98 3.34 -10.41 -6.24
N VAL A 99 2.26 -9.71 -6.59
CA VAL A 99 1.15 -9.35 -5.71
C VAL A 99 -0.06 -10.16 -6.14
N THR A 100 -0.50 -11.10 -5.29
CA THR A 100 -1.54 -12.11 -5.61
C THR A 100 -2.95 -11.69 -5.21
N ALA A 101 -3.07 -10.63 -4.41
CA ALA A 101 -4.31 -10.05 -3.94
C ALA A 101 -4.09 -8.56 -3.69
N GLN A 102 -5.17 -7.79 -3.53
CA GLN A 102 -5.04 -6.38 -3.20
C GLN A 102 -4.27 -6.18 -1.90
N ALA A 103 -3.33 -5.25 -1.90
CA ALA A 103 -2.48 -4.97 -0.76
C ALA A 103 -2.45 -3.47 -0.44
N TYR A 104 -2.22 -3.15 0.83
CA TYR A 104 -2.45 -1.81 1.37
C TYR A 104 -1.16 -1.19 1.89
N PRO A 105 -0.74 0.00 1.40
CA PRO A 105 0.41 0.68 1.98
C PRO A 105 0.21 0.96 3.49
N PRO A 106 1.29 1.09 4.26
CA PRO A 106 1.20 1.48 5.66
C PRO A 106 0.34 2.74 5.84
N GLY A 107 -0.56 2.73 6.82
CA GLY A 107 -1.49 3.84 7.09
C GLY A 107 -2.78 3.87 6.27
N PHE A 108 -2.90 3.09 5.19
CA PHE A 108 -4.13 3.05 4.37
C PHE A 108 -5.24 2.14 4.92
N HIS A 109 -4.93 1.35 5.95
CA HIS A 109 -5.91 0.49 6.63
C HIS A 109 -7.09 1.26 7.23
N GLN A 110 -6.90 2.55 7.57
CA GLN A 110 -7.96 3.41 8.10
C GLN A 110 -9.02 3.78 7.05
N LEU A 111 -8.68 3.70 5.75
CA LEU A 111 -9.60 3.98 4.65
C LEU A 111 -10.55 2.80 4.37
N LEU A 112 -10.32 1.64 4.97
CA LEU A 112 -11.13 0.45 4.75
C LEU A 112 -12.49 0.50 5.44
N GLY A 113 -12.76 1.47 6.32
CA GLY A 113 -14.01 1.56 7.07
C GLY A 113 -14.29 0.33 7.96
N ASP A 114 -15.21 0.46 8.91
CA ASP A 114 -15.60 -0.66 9.79
C ASP A 114 -16.61 -1.63 9.14
N GLY A 115 -16.95 -1.44 7.86
CA GLY A 115 -17.95 -2.27 7.19
C GLY A 115 -17.95 -2.13 5.66
N GLU A 116 -18.00 -3.29 5.00
CA GLU A 116 -18.40 -3.52 3.61
C GLU A 116 -18.06 -2.43 2.58
N VAL A 117 -16.77 -2.15 2.35
CA VAL A 117 -16.42 -1.47 1.09
C VAL A 117 -16.51 -2.50 -0.03
N ALA A 118 -17.55 -2.40 -0.86
CA ALA A 118 -17.73 -3.24 -2.05
C ALA A 118 -16.60 -3.03 -3.09
N LEU A 119 -15.82 -1.95 -2.95
CA LEU A 119 -14.75 -1.58 -3.85
C LEU A 119 -13.45 -1.30 -3.10
N PRO A 120 -12.28 -1.52 -3.71
CA PRO A 120 -10.99 -1.18 -3.11
C PRO A 120 -10.88 0.33 -2.85
N PRO A 121 -10.25 0.80 -1.75
CA PRO A 121 -10.05 2.23 -1.48
C PRO A 121 -9.36 2.99 -2.63
N TRP A 122 -8.53 2.32 -3.42
CA TRP A 122 -7.89 2.89 -4.61
C TRP A 122 -8.90 3.31 -5.66
N CYS A 123 -10.06 2.66 -5.76
CA CYS A 123 -11.11 3.05 -6.69
C CYS A 123 -11.82 4.34 -6.28
N VAL A 124 -11.77 4.69 -4.99
CA VAL A 124 -12.24 6.00 -4.51
C VAL A 124 -11.21 7.09 -4.84
N LEU A 125 -9.93 6.80 -4.63
CA LEU A 125 -8.83 7.75 -4.88
C LEU A 125 -8.52 7.90 -6.37
N PHE A 126 -8.66 6.83 -7.14
CA PHE A 126 -8.31 6.75 -8.55
C PHE A 126 -9.42 6.01 -9.32
N PRO A 127 -10.58 6.64 -9.52
CA PRO A 127 -11.74 6.00 -10.16
C PRO A 127 -11.50 5.59 -11.62
N PHE A 128 -10.39 6.04 -12.22
CA PHE A 128 -9.99 5.71 -13.58
C PHE A 128 -9.02 4.52 -13.67
N LEU A 129 -8.63 3.92 -12.54
CA LEU A 129 -7.80 2.72 -12.56
C LEU A 129 -8.58 1.55 -13.19
N PRO A 130 -7.96 0.76 -14.09
CA PRO A 130 -8.62 -0.44 -14.63
C PRO A 130 -9.08 -1.38 -13.51
N GLY A 131 -10.30 -1.90 -13.59
CA GLY A 131 -10.86 -2.79 -12.55
C GLY A 131 -11.47 -2.07 -11.35
N CYS A 132 -11.47 -0.74 -11.40
CA CYS A 132 -12.53 0.09 -10.88
C CYS A 132 -13.60 0.27 -12.00
#